data_AF-W9BXJ7-F1
#
_entry.id   AF-W9BXJ7-F1
#
_cell.length_a   1.000
_cell.length_b   1.000
_cell.length_c   1.000
_cell.angle_alpha   90.00
_cell.angle_beta   90.00
_cell.angle_gamma   90.00
#
_symmetry.space_group_name_H-M   'P 1'
#
loop_
_entity.id
_entity.type
_entity.pdbx_description
1 polymer ?
#
loop_
_entity_poly.entity_id
_entity_poly.type
_entity_poly.pdbx_seq_one_letter_code
_entity_poly.pdbx_strand_id
1 'polypeptide(L)'
;MALHRLAMLMALAPLLLFSSAERAATAPPVRLEAEALAGSADVTVAGQVATAPQATVQRDDREYPFYMPMQGLRKPAVTLRIRCDASRAAGREVYAGPSAEQLYGQVEGGFEFIYEAQDSAGRPCVYPFSPWMPQIVGQLDRTQYIFRSSMPGVPVTFRTNDAWAGINLRLFDVGPQRIHFEMRDIALDLPGAGESKGAVHLEVLGVTRPGLITAVIRRANLFGGKNAIFVPGGETMVLIEDSIVRGNVGDNVDQEHGTYINGTLVTHVRNSTWYGQKGWIDVASGHQLKDKAYLRVYENVTVANLPGATVPSAMPLVDISAFGFTWSNNLQLKRVAPAQDVRDALVDLRTEIVYGTPDHYPWNIMVDPGWRMPPNPLGALDQVYLSVFQNTLVDSYRTEPFVFRAWRQGLGVEPGTPTVIGNEATTSAQQRIVSLAFNTKGTFRKPFGPEGWTYADPVLPPEMQWVRDRDAFIRHALGLIGR
;
A
#
# COMPACT_ATOMS: atom_id res chain seq x y z
N MET A 1 29.58 -42.07 12.92
CA MET A 1 28.95 -43.41 12.93
C MET A 1 27.56 -43.21 13.52
N ALA A 2 26.48 -43.14 12.74
CA ALA A 2 25.87 -44.18 11.88
C ALA A 2 24.92 -45.11 12.68
N LEU A 3 23.66 -45.17 12.22
CA LEU A 3 22.52 -45.96 12.75
C LEU A 3 22.05 -45.46 14.15
N HIS A 4 20.79 -45.06 14.34
CA HIS A 4 19.58 -45.82 13.96
C HIS A 4 18.59 -45.01 13.10
N ARG A 5 17.95 -45.71 12.15
CA ARG A 5 16.77 -45.27 11.39
C ARG A 5 15.53 -46.01 11.90
N LEU A 6 14.36 -45.55 11.45
CA LEU A 6 13.17 -46.38 11.15
C LEU A 6 12.38 -46.98 12.32
N ALA A 7 11.38 -46.23 12.80
CA ALA A 7 10.11 -46.78 13.31
C ALA A 7 9.00 -45.70 13.25
N MET A 8 7.74 -46.13 13.14
CA MET A 8 6.51 -45.31 13.21
C MET A 8 6.25 -44.30 12.07
N LEU A 9 6.27 -44.82 10.84
CA LEU A 9 5.31 -44.43 9.81
C LEU A 9 4.53 -45.70 9.42
N MET A 10 3.22 -45.56 9.19
CA MET A 10 2.21 -46.61 8.92
C MET A 10 1.50 -47.25 10.14
N ALA A 11 0.31 -46.72 10.45
CA ALA A 11 -0.78 -47.48 11.06
C ALA A 11 -2.15 -46.93 10.56
N LEU A 12 -2.68 -47.57 9.51
CA LEU A 12 -4.11 -47.79 9.21
C LEU A 12 -5.08 -46.61 8.99
N ALA A 13 -5.15 -46.25 7.72
CA ALA A 13 -6.28 -45.94 6.82
C ALA A 13 -7.75 -46.35 7.21
N PRO A 14 -8.79 -45.86 6.47
CA PRO A 14 -10.13 -45.60 7.01
C PRO A 14 -11.27 -46.54 6.56
N LEU A 15 -12.38 -46.54 7.35
CA LEU A 15 -13.72 -47.10 7.10
C LEU A 15 -14.75 -46.28 7.93
N LEU A 16 -16.03 -46.04 7.59
CA LEU A 16 -16.82 -46.27 6.36
C LEU A 16 -18.03 -45.29 6.27
N LEU A 17 -18.48 -45.07 5.03
CA LEU A 17 -19.77 -44.60 4.48
C LEU A 17 -21.07 -44.71 5.34
N PHE A 18 -22.00 -43.74 5.19
CA PHE A 18 -23.26 -43.89 4.42
C PHE A 18 -24.18 -42.65 4.44
N SER A 19 -24.80 -42.35 3.27
CA SER A 19 -26.08 -41.64 3.04
C SER A 19 -26.27 -40.20 3.58
N SER A 20 -26.78 -39.22 2.83
CA SER A 20 -27.76 -39.31 1.73
C SER A 20 -27.44 -38.38 0.56
N ALA A 21 -27.80 -38.83 -0.65
CA ALA A 21 -27.75 -38.03 -1.87
C ALA A 21 -29.18 -37.67 -2.32
N GLU A 22 -29.42 -36.41 -2.67
CA GLU A 22 -30.56 -36.02 -3.50
C GLU A 22 -30.11 -35.17 -4.69
N ARG A 23 -30.44 -35.70 -5.88
CA ARG A 23 -30.51 -35.09 -7.22
C ARG A 23 -29.55 -33.94 -7.55
N ALA A 24 -28.51 -34.29 -8.30
CA ALA A 24 -27.83 -33.36 -9.19
C ALA A 24 -28.80 -32.80 -10.25
N ALA A 25 -28.77 -31.49 -10.45
CA ALA A 25 -29.27 -30.82 -11.65
C ALA A 25 -28.07 -30.45 -12.53
N THR A 26 -27.96 -31.09 -13.69
CA THR A 26 -26.88 -30.83 -14.65
C THR A 26 -27.16 -29.57 -15.45
N ALA A 27 -26.51 -28.46 -15.09
CA ALA A 27 -26.35 -27.31 -15.97
C ALA A 27 -25.29 -27.63 -17.05
N PRO A 28 -25.49 -27.23 -18.32
CA PRO A 28 -24.52 -27.48 -19.39
C PRO A 28 -23.28 -26.58 -19.23
N PRO A 29 -22.10 -27.02 -19.74
CA PRO A 29 -20.90 -26.18 -19.73
C PRO A 29 -21.10 -25.00 -20.69
N VAL A 30 -21.25 -23.80 -20.13
CA VAL A 30 -21.31 -22.55 -20.92
C VAL A 30 -19.90 -22.24 -21.43
N ARG A 31 -19.63 -22.67 -22.66
CA ARG A 31 -18.42 -22.33 -23.40
C ARG A 31 -18.59 -20.93 -23.99
N LEU A 32 -18.27 -19.89 -23.21
CA LEU A 32 -18.14 -18.54 -23.75
C LEU A 32 -16.85 -18.47 -24.56
N GLU A 33 -17.00 -18.34 -25.87
CA GLU A 33 -15.90 -18.05 -26.77
C GLU A 33 -15.34 -16.68 -26.43
N ALA A 34 -14.03 -16.60 -26.22
CA ALA A 34 -13.36 -15.33 -25.95
C ALA A 34 -13.32 -14.51 -27.24
N GLU A 35 -14.27 -13.59 -27.41
CA GLU A 35 -14.13 -12.54 -28.41
C GLU A 35 -12.85 -11.75 -28.13
N ALA A 36 -11.92 -11.82 -29.08
CA ALA A 36 -10.64 -11.15 -28.98
C ALA A 36 -10.84 -9.63 -28.99
N LEU A 37 -10.79 -9.01 -27.82
CA LEU A 37 -10.75 -7.56 -27.67
C LEU A 37 -9.46 -7.02 -28.32
N ALA A 38 -9.58 -6.55 -29.56
CA ALA A 38 -8.51 -5.91 -30.28
C ALA A 38 -8.04 -4.65 -29.53
N GLY A 39 -6.75 -4.63 -29.15
CA GLY A 39 -6.18 -3.57 -28.33
C GLY A 39 -5.99 -2.26 -29.09
N SER A 40 -7.02 -1.40 -29.12
CA SER A 40 -6.90 0.03 -29.45
C SER A 40 -8.18 0.82 -29.12
N ALA A 41 -8.55 0.89 -27.83
CA ALA A 41 -9.54 1.83 -27.35
C ALA A 41 -8.99 2.55 -26.11
N ASP A 42 -8.79 3.86 -26.22
CA ASP A 42 -8.63 4.71 -25.03
C ASP A 42 -9.86 4.55 -24.15
N VAL A 43 -9.65 4.16 -22.89
CA VAL A 43 -10.74 4.03 -21.90
C VAL A 43 -11.14 5.43 -21.45
N THR A 44 -11.85 6.15 -22.33
CA THR A 44 -12.55 7.38 -21.99
C THR A 44 -13.74 7.01 -21.11
N VAL A 45 -13.52 7.08 -19.79
CA VAL A 45 -14.55 6.86 -18.78
C VAL A 45 -15.63 7.95 -18.93
N ALA A 46 -16.79 7.57 -19.46
CA ALA A 46 -17.98 8.41 -19.40
C ALA A 46 -18.34 8.66 -17.93
N GLY A 47 -18.27 9.92 -17.50
CA GLY A 47 -18.29 10.27 -16.08
C GLY A 47 -16.92 10.67 -15.54
N GLN A 48 -16.28 11.66 -16.17
CA GLN A 48 -15.43 12.58 -15.43
C GLN A 48 -16.28 13.21 -14.33
N VAL A 49 -16.22 12.62 -13.14
CA VAL A 49 -16.60 13.31 -11.90
C VAL A 49 -15.80 14.61 -11.91
N ALA A 50 -16.48 15.75 -11.85
CA ALA A 50 -15.83 17.05 -11.84
C ALA A 50 -14.74 17.01 -10.76
N THR A 51 -13.49 17.16 -11.18
CA THR A 51 -12.36 17.24 -10.27
C THR A 51 -12.67 18.35 -9.28
N ALA A 52 -12.94 17.98 -8.02
CA ALA A 52 -13.00 18.95 -6.93
C ALA A 52 -11.74 19.81 -7.07
N PRO A 53 -11.83 21.15 -7.05
CA PRO A 53 -10.71 22.00 -7.44
C PRO A 53 -9.47 21.63 -6.62
N GLN A 54 -8.55 20.90 -7.24
CA GLN A 54 -7.27 20.63 -6.64
C GLN A 54 -6.63 22.00 -6.53
N ALA A 55 -6.55 22.51 -5.30
CA ALA A 55 -5.62 23.58 -4.98
C ALA A 55 -4.23 22.98 -5.17
N THR A 56 -3.76 22.99 -6.42
CA THR A 56 -2.42 22.57 -6.82
C THR A 56 -1.45 23.62 -6.29
N VAL A 57 -1.22 23.57 -4.98
CA VAL A 57 -0.03 24.13 -4.38
C VAL A 57 1.13 23.37 -5.02
N GLN A 58 1.73 23.95 -6.06
CA GLN A 58 3.01 23.51 -6.58
C GLN A 58 4.02 23.66 -5.45
N ARG A 59 4.25 22.57 -4.72
CA ARG A 59 5.33 22.45 -3.75
C ARG A 59 6.62 22.24 -4.53
N ASP A 60 7.73 22.75 -4.00
CA ASP A 60 9.06 22.36 -4.51
C ASP A 60 9.22 20.84 -4.30
N ASP A 61 9.72 20.11 -5.30
CA ASP A 61 10.10 18.70 -5.17
C ASP A 61 11.05 18.45 -3.97
N ARG A 62 11.74 19.49 -3.50
CA ARG A 62 12.64 19.43 -2.34
C ARG A 62 11.92 19.58 -1.00
N GLU A 63 10.61 19.87 -0.98
CA GLU A 63 9.80 19.90 0.24
C GLU A 63 9.30 18.51 0.61
N TYR A 64 9.83 18.00 1.71
CA TYR A 64 9.39 16.76 2.34
C TYR A 64 8.56 17.08 3.60
N PRO A 65 7.65 16.19 4.03
CA PRO A 65 6.93 16.37 5.28
C PRO A 65 7.90 16.54 6.46
N PHE A 66 7.57 17.41 7.44
CA PHE A 66 8.47 17.80 8.53
C PHE A 66 9.02 16.63 9.37
N TYR A 67 8.35 15.49 9.31
CA TYR A 67 8.64 14.27 10.05
C TYR A 67 9.40 13.20 9.21
N MET A 68 9.63 13.45 7.92
CA MET A 68 10.49 12.61 7.08
C MET A 68 11.90 13.21 7.11
N PRO A 69 12.84 12.64 7.91
CA PRO A 69 14.13 13.28 8.14
C PRO A 69 15.04 13.09 6.92
N MET A 70 15.17 14.13 6.11
CA MET A 70 16.05 14.15 4.93
C MET A 70 17.45 14.69 5.24
N GLN A 71 17.64 15.33 6.41
CA GLN A 71 18.92 15.90 6.78
C GLN A 71 19.99 14.82 6.96
N GLY A 72 21.17 15.08 6.39
CA GLY A 72 22.35 14.21 6.46
C GLY A 72 22.52 13.28 5.26
N LEU A 73 21.51 13.08 4.41
CA LEU A 73 21.66 12.31 3.17
C LEU A 73 22.73 12.92 2.26
N ARG A 74 23.60 12.08 1.67
CA ARG A 74 24.65 12.50 0.73
C ARG A 74 24.02 12.63 -0.65
N LYS A 75 24.41 13.62 -1.46
CA LYS A 75 24.00 13.64 -2.88
C LYS A 75 24.46 12.33 -3.56
N PRO A 76 23.69 11.78 -4.51
CA PRO A 76 24.14 10.69 -5.36
C PRO A 76 25.56 10.91 -5.87
N ALA A 77 26.42 9.90 -5.71
CA ALA A 77 27.81 9.97 -6.16
C ALA A 77 27.92 9.83 -7.68
N VAL A 78 26.92 9.19 -8.31
CA VAL A 78 26.83 8.99 -9.75
C VAL A 78 25.51 9.55 -10.28
N THR A 79 25.57 10.40 -11.30
CA THR A 79 24.41 10.80 -12.11
C THR A 79 24.52 10.17 -13.50
N LEU A 80 23.54 9.33 -13.85
CA LEU A 80 23.40 8.68 -15.15
C LEU A 80 22.31 9.39 -15.95
N ARG A 81 22.60 9.78 -17.20
CA ARG A 81 21.64 10.40 -18.12
C ARG A 81 21.34 9.43 -19.26
N ILE A 82 20.09 9.04 -19.42
CA ILE A 82 19.65 7.97 -20.32
C ILE A 82 18.97 8.57 -21.54
N ARG A 83 19.56 8.36 -22.74
CA ARG A 83 19.09 8.97 -23.98
C ARG A 83 17.85 8.28 -24.53
N CYS A 84 16.80 9.01 -24.88
CA CYS A 84 15.52 8.43 -25.30
C CYS A 84 15.67 7.54 -26.54
N ASP A 85 16.03 8.13 -27.69
CA ASP A 85 16.05 7.40 -28.96
C ASP A 85 17.13 6.33 -29.04
N ALA A 86 18.31 6.59 -28.48
CA ALA A 86 19.37 5.59 -28.44
C ALA A 86 18.98 4.37 -27.59
N SER A 87 18.29 4.58 -26.45
CA SER A 87 17.82 3.48 -25.61
C SER A 87 16.67 2.71 -26.25
N ARG A 88 15.74 3.42 -26.92
CA ARG A 88 14.65 2.80 -27.70
C ARG A 88 15.20 1.91 -28.81
N ALA A 89 16.19 2.39 -29.57
CA ALA A 89 16.84 1.62 -30.64
C ALA A 89 17.65 0.43 -30.11
N ALA A 90 18.25 0.54 -28.92
CA ALA A 90 19.06 -0.51 -28.30
C ALA A 90 18.26 -1.54 -27.49
N GLY A 91 16.98 -1.27 -27.17
CA GLY A 91 16.18 -2.11 -26.28
C GLY A 91 16.64 -2.12 -24.81
N ARG A 92 17.52 -1.19 -24.42
CA ARG A 92 18.11 -1.07 -23.08
C ARG A 92 18.59 0.36 -22.82
N GLU A 93 18.92 0.69 -21.58
CA GLU A 93 19.47 2.01 -21.24
C GLU A 93 20.78 2.33 -21.98
N VAL A 94 20.82 3.48 -22.66
CA VAL A 94 22.01 4.03 -23.33
C VAL A 94 22.36 5.36 -22.71
N TYR A 95 23.54 5.42 -22.09
CA TYR A 95 23.97 6.54 -21.26
C TYR A 95 24.69 7.64 -22.05
N ALA A 96 24.45 8.89 -21.69
CA ALA A 96 25.20 10.06 -22.16
C ALA A 96 26.48 10.26 -21.32
N GLY A 97 27.33 9.25 -21.24
CA GLY A 97 28.52 9.24 -20.38
C GLY A 97 29.07 7.83 -20.15
N PRO A 98 29.84 7.61 -19.07
CA PRO A 98 30.23 6.27 -18.60
C PRO A 98 29.01 5.36 -18.47
N SER A 99 29.15 4.09 -18.85
CA SER A 99 28.05 3.12 -18.76
C SER A 99 27.96 2.55 -17.35
N ALA A 100 26.76 2.18 -16.91
CA ALA A 100 26.56 1.78 -15.52
C ALA A 100 27.27 0.46 -15.15
N GLU A 101 27.55 -0.39 -16.13
CA GLU A 101 28.36 -1.61 -15.98
C GLU A 101 29.81 -1.30 -15.57
N GLN A 102 30.35 -0.11 -15.91
CA GLN A 102 31.69 0.33 -15.52
C GLN A 102 31.80 0.65 -14.01
N LEU A 103 30.66 0.70 -13.29
CA LEU A 103 30.58 1.07 -11.88
C LEU A 103 30.49 -0.15 -10.94
N TYR A 104 30.39 -1.37 -11.49
CA TYR A 104 30.41 -2.66 -10.76
C TYR A 104 29.47 -2.78 -9.53
N GLY A 105 28.44 -1.92 -9.42
CA GLY A 105 27.57 -1.86 -8.23
C GLY A 105 28.22 -1.31 -6.95
N GLN A 106 29.50 -0.92 -7.00
CA GLN A 106 30.27 -0.43 -5.85
C GLN A 106 30.27 1.10 -5.82
N VAL A 107 29.21 1.70 -5.26
CA VAL A 107 29.07 3.16 -5.18
C VAL A 107 28.54 3.58 -3.80
N GLU A 108 29.44 4.01 -2.91
CA GLU A 108 29.03 4.73 -1.69
C GLU A 108 28.33 6.05 -2.06
N GLY A 109 27.13 6.30 -1.51
CA GLY A 109 26.36 7.51 -1.76
C GLY A 109 25.32 7.41 -2.89
N GLY A 110 25.41 6.41 -3.76
CA GLY A 110 24.32 6.00 -4.67
C GLY A 110 24.18 6.76 -5.99
N PHE A 111 22.98 6.70 -6.56
CA PHE A 111 22.72 6.92 -7.98
C PHE A 111 21.54 7.87 -8.25
N GLU A 112 21.68 8.72 -9.27
CA GLU A 112 20.60 9.49 -9.89
C GLU A 112 20.45 9.09 -11.36
N PHE A 113 19.32 8.49 -11.72
CA PHE A 113 18.93 8.14 -13.08
C PHE A 113 18.04 9.22 -13.67
N ILE A 114 18.49 9.87 -14.74
CA ILE A 114 17.79 10.94 -15.43
C ILE A 114 17.45 10.48 -16.85
N TYR A 115 16.19 10.14 -17.08
CA TYR A 115 15.67 9.69 -18.37
C TYR A 115 15.23 10.88 -19.22
N GLU A 116 15.67 10.96 -20.47
CA GLU A 116 15.20 11.99 -21.40
C GLU A 116 13.68 11.93 -21.59
N ALA A 117 13.00 13.01 -21.20
CA ALA A 117 11.54 13.12 -21.21
C ALA A 117 10.90 12.98 -22.60
N GLN A 118 11.66 13.28 -23.66
CA GLN A 118 11.16 13.38 -25.03
C GLN A 118 12.10 12.68 -26.02
N ASP A 119 11.53 12.22 -27.14
CA ASP A 119 12.28 11.79 -28.32
C ASP A 119 12.75 12.97 -29.20
N SER A 120 13.57 12.70 -30.21
CA SER A 120 14.05 13.72 -31.17
C SER A 120 12.94 14.39 -31.99
N ALA A 121 11.70 13.87 -31.95
CA ALA A 121 10.51 14.50 -32.52
C ALA A 121 9.69 15.29 -31.47
N GLY A 122 10.19 15.45 -30.24
CA GLY A 122 9.56 16.20 -29.16
C GLY A 122 8.40 15.47 -28.46
N ARG A 123 8.19 14.18 -28.74
CA ARG A 123 7.09 13.39 -28.15
C ARG A 123 7.53 12.75 -26.83
N PRO A 124 6.63 12.53 -25.85
CA PRO A 124 6.98 11.85 -24.60
C PRO A 124 7.71 10.51 -24.83
N CYS A 125 8.80 10.29 -24.10
CA CYS A 125 9.60 9.09 -24.29
C CYS A 125 8.92 7.84 -23.71
N VAL A 126 8.90 6.77 -24.51
CA VAL A 126 8.48 5.43 -24.09
C VAL A 126 9.66 4.47 -24.23
N TYR A 127 10.20 4.01 -23.11
CA TYR A 127 11.30 3.06 -23.03
C TYR A 127 10.77 1.62 -23.06
N PRO A 128 11.26 0.74 -23.96
CA PRO A 128 10.71 -0.60 -24.19
C PRO A 128 11.24 -1.68 -23.20
N PHE A 129 11.64 -1.28 -22.00
CA PHE A 129 12.31 -2.11 -20.99
C PHE A 129 11.98 -1.62 -19.58
N SER A 130 12.33 -2.38 -18.53
CA SER A 130 12.26 -1.91 -17.14
C SER A 130 13.48 -1.09 -16.75
N PRO A 131 13.35 -0.05 -15.90
CA PRO A 131 14.50 0.70 -15.39
C PRO A 131 15.52 -0.24 -14.72
N TRP A 132 16.80 -0.01 -14.96
CA TRP A 132 17.84 -0.82 -14.31
C TRP A 132 18.04 -0.38 -12.85
N MET A 133 18.10 -1.36 -11.94
CA MET A 133 18.54 -1.16 -10.56
C MET A 133 19.85 -1.92 -10.34
N PRO A 134 20.95 -1.27 -9.95
CA PRO A 134 22.18 -1.96 -9.59
C PRO A 134 21.99 -2.88 -8.37
N GLN A 135 22.67 -4.02 -8.38
CA GLN A 135 23.01 -4.68 -7.11
C GLN A 135 24.05 -3.80 -6.41
N ILE A 136 23.76 -3.36 -5.18
CA ILE A 136 24.65 -2.48 -4.44
C ILE A 136 25.50 -3.26 -3.46
N VAL A 137 26.80 -2.98 -3.45
CA VAL A 137 27.77 -3.54 -2.51
C VAL A 137 28.59 -2.39 -1.90
N GLY A 138 28.72 -2.37 -0.57
CA GLY A 138 29.48 -1.36 0.16
C GLY A 138 28.69 -0.69 1.28
N GLN A 139 29.16 0.47 1.73
CA GLN A 139 28.50 1.29 2.75
C GLN A 139 27.25 1.96 2.17
N LEU A 140 26.06 1.65 2.72
CA LEU A 140 24.78 2.22 2.30
C LEU A 140 24.41 3.48 3.12
N ASP A 141 25.13 3.79 4.21
CA ASP A 141 24.80 4.95 5.06
C ASP A 141 24.76 6.28 4.28
N ARG A 142 23.62 6.96 4.41
CA ARG A 142 23.24 8.23 3.77
C ARG A 142 23.15 8.16 2.24
N THR A 143 22.95 6.98 1.68
CA THR A 143 22.86 6.73 0.23
C THR A 143 21.48 7.07 -0.34
N GLN A 144 21.43 7.57 -1.58
CA GLN A 144 20.19 7.90 -2.29
C GLN A 144 20.10 7.18 -3.64
N TYR A 145 18.90 6.73 -3.99
CA TYR A 145 18.55 6.16 -5.31
C TYR A 145 17.41 6.97 -5.90
N ILE A 146 17.69 7.79 -6.91
CA ILE A 146 16.74 8.74 -7.49
C ILE A 146 16.49 8.37 -8.95
N PHE A 147 15.24 8.12 -9.32
CA PHE A 147 14.80 7.83 -10.68
C PHE A 147 13.88 8.94 -11.16
N ARG A 148 14.18 9.57 -12.30
CA ARG A 148 13.39 10.71 -12.78
C ARG A 148 13.41 10.99 -14.27
N SER A 149 12.37 11.67 -14.73
CA SER A 149 12.41 12.45 -15.97
C SER A 149 13.47 13.56 -15.93
N SER A 150 14.00 13.91 -17.10
CA SER A 150 14.85 15.08 -17.34
C SER A 150 14.08 16.40 -17.25
N MET A 151 12.76 16.35 -17.45
CA MET A 151 11.85 17.51 -17.43
C MET A 151 10.82 17.33 -16.31
N PRO A 152 10.89 18.11 -15.21
CA PRO A 152 9.91 18.03 -14.13
C PRO A 152 8.47 18.21 -14.62
N GLY A 153 7.56 17.36 -14.15
CA GLY A 153 6.15 17.35 -14.57
C GLY A 153 5.87 16.71 -15.93
N VAL A 154 6.89 16.25 -16.66
CA VAL A 154 6.73 15.53 -17.94
C VAL A 154 7.15 14.08 -17.74
N PRO A 155 6.19 13.13 -17.55
CA PRO A 155 6.54 11.76 -17.19
C PRO A 155 7.14 10.98 -18.36
N VAL A 156 8.19 10.20 -18.09
CA VAL A 156 8.65 9.13 -19.00
C VAL A 156 7.85 7.85 -18.75
N THR A 157 7.64 7.03 -19.77
CA THR A 157 6.95 5.73 -19.63
C THR A 157 7.92 4.58 -19.86
N PHE A 158 7.92 3.59 -18.96
CA PHE A 158 8.55 2.29 -19.18
C PHE A 158 7.45 1.27 -19.51
N ARG A 159 7.51 0.67 -20.70
CA ARG A 159 6.52 -0.29 -21.18
C ARG A 159 7.19 -1.54 -21.73
N THR A 160 6.93 -2.69 -21.09
CA THR A 160 7.46 -3.98 -21.52
C THR A 160 6.55 -5.14 -21.10
N ASN A 161 6.64 -6.25 -21.83
CA ASN A 161 5.95 -7.51 -21.54
C ASN A 161 6.82 -8.50 -20.74
N ASP A 162 8.00 -8.08 -20.24
CA ASP A 162 8.85 -8.92 -19.41
C ASP A 162 8.18 -9.26 -18.07
N ALA A 163 8.12 -10.56 -17.76
CA ALA A 163 7.54 -11.12 -16.54
C ALA A 163 8.19 -10.60 -15.25
N TRP A 164 9.46 -10.19 -15.30
CA TRP A 164 10.23 -9.74 -14.15
C TRP A 164 10.38 -8.22 -14.06
N ALA A 165 9.73 -7.47 -14.95
CA ALA A 165 9.85 -6.02 -15.01
C ALA A 165 9.39 -5.31 -13.73
N GLY A 166 10.15 -4.30 -13.33
CA GLY A 166 9.82 -3.39 -12.21
C GLY A 166 11.04 -2.56 -11.79
N ILE A 167 10.83 -1.62 -10.87
CA ILE A 167 11.93 -0.96 -10.13
C ILE A 167 12.07 -1.68 -8.79
N ASN A 168 13.25 -2.23 -8.51
CA ASN A 168 13.40 -3.27 -7.50
C ASN A 168 14.59 -3.03 -6.57
N LEU A 169 14.41 -2.17 -5.55
CA LEU A 169 15.44 -1.92 -4.53
C LEU A 169 15.36 -3.01 -3.46
N ARG A 170 16.34 -3.93 -3.46
CA ARG A 170 16.45 -5.02 -2.49
C ARG A 170 17.76 -4.93 -1.73
N LEU A 171 17.68 -4.73 -0.42
CA LEU A 171 18.84 -4.57 0.45
C LEU A 171 18.57 -5.33 1.76
N PHE A 172 19.57 -6.06 2.24
CA PHE A 172 19.45 -6.93 3.41
C PHE A 172 20.55 -6.59 4.41
N ASP A 173 20.32 -6.93 5.69
CA ASP A 173 21.28 -6.75 6.78
C ASP A 173 21.81 -5.31 6.92
N VAL A 174 20.95 -4.32 6.62
CA VAL A 174 21.31 -2.90 6.53
C VAL A 174 21.78 -2.30 7.86
N GLY A 175 21.26 -2.80 8.99
CA GLY A 175 21.61 -2.29 10.32
C GLY A 175 21.23 -0.81 10.51
N PRO A 176 22.07 0.01 11.18
CA PRO A 176 21.74 1.38 11.56
C PRO A 176 21.89 2.42 10.46
N GLN A 177 21.93 2.01 9.18
CA GLN A 177 22.22 2.88 8.05
C GLN A 177 20.97 3.63 7.56
N ARG A 178 21.16 4.82 6.99
CA ARG A 178 20.06 5.63 6.43
C ARG A 178 20.06 5.61 4.90
N ILE A 179 18.91 5.30 4.30
CA ILE A 179 18.76 5.10 2.86
C ILE A 179 17.57 5.93 2.34
N HIS A 180 17.70 6.46 1.13
CA HIS A 180 16.63 7.14 0.43
C HIS A 180 16.35 6.53 -0.95
N PHE A 181 15.08 6.42 -1.29
CA PHE A 181 14.59 6.11 -2.63
C PHE A 181 13.62 7.22 -3.08
N GLU A 182 13.83 7.77 -4.27
CA GLU A 182 12.90 8.70 -4.92
C GLU A 182 12.59 8.20 -6.34
N MET A 183 11.31 8.15 -6.68
CA MET A 183 10.84 8.00 -8.06
C MET A 183 9.90 9.16 -8.38
N ARG A 184 10.23 9.94 -9.42
CA ARG A 184 9.42 11.10 -9.84
C ARG A 184 9.22 11.18 -11.35
N ASP A 185 8.04 11.62 -11.77
CA ASP A 185 7.73 11.81 -13.19
C ASP A 185 8.01 10.53 -14.01
N ILE A 186 7.57 9.38 -13.49
CA ILE A 186 7.77 8.05 -14.09
C ILE A 186 6.44 7.28 -14.12
N ALA A 187 6.09 6.79 -15.30
CA ALA A 187 5.04 5.80 -15.50
C ALA A 187 5.66 4.41 -15.70
N LEU A 188 5.16 3.43 -14.94
CA LEU A 188 5.44 2.01 -15.12
C LEU A 188 4.18 1.36 -15.69
N ASP A 189 4.28 0.86 -16.92
CA ASP A 189 3.18 0.22 -17.65
C ASP A 189 3.62 -1.19 -18.05
N LEU A 190 3.52 -2.12 -17.09
CA LEU A 190 4.19 -3.42 -17.14
C LEU A 190 3.16 -4.57 -17.23
N PRO A 191 2.40 -4.69 -18.34
CA PRO A 191 1.30 -5.65 -18.49
C PRO A 191 1.74 -7.12 -18.39
N GLY A 192 3.00 -7.43 -18.70
CA GLY A 192 3.51 -8.80 -18.62
C GLY A 192 4.07 -9.20 -17.25
N ALA A 193 4.24 -8.27 -16.31
CA ALA A 193 5.09 -8.41 -15.12
C ALA A 193 4.51 -9.29 -13.98
N GLY A 194 3.94 -10.44 -14.34
CA GLY A 194 3.29 -11.37 -13.43
C GLY A 194 4.24 -12.11 -12.47
N GLU A 195 5.57 -12.01 -12.60
CA GLU A 195 6.52 -12.63 -11.66
C GLU A 195 7.16 -11.66 -10.65
N SER A 196 7.24 -10.36 -10.97
CA SER A 196 7.74 -9.36 -10.02
C SER A 196 6.79 -9.19 -8.82
N LYS A 197 7.29 -9.18 -7.58
CA LYS A 197 6.46 -8.89 -6.38
C LYS A 197 5.77 -7.52 -6.44
N GLY A 198 6.39 -6.56 -7.13
CA GLY A 198 5.95 -5.17 -7.20
C GLY A 198 6.40 -4.51 -8.51
N ALA A 199 5.54 -3.73 -9.19
CA ALA A 199 6.02 -2.81 -10.24
C ALA A 199 7.01 -1.80 -9.63
N VAL A 200 6.71 -1.31 -8.43
CA VAL A 200 7.69 -0.74 -7.48
C VAL A 200 7.86 -1.73 -6.32
N HIS A 201 9.07 -2.21 -6.10
CA HIS A 201 9.42 -3.19 -5.07
C HIS A 201 10.57 -2.65 -4.21
N LEU A 202 10.28 -2.35 -2.94
CA LEU A 202 11.22 -1.75 -1.99
C LEU A 202 11.43 -2.69 -0.79
N GLU A 203 12.02 -3.86 -1.02
CA GLU A 203 12.29 -4.87 0.01
C GLU A 203 13.64 -4.61 0.67
N VAL A 204 13.63 -3.73 1.67
CA VAL A 204 14.81 -3.41 2.48
C VAL A 204 14.62 -3.91 3.90
N LEU A 205 15.40 -4.92 4.29
CA LEU A 205 15.25 -5.66 5.55
C LEU A 205 16.48 -5.52 6.45
N GLY A 206 16.29 -5.81 7.74
CA GLY A 206 17.37 -5.76 8.73
C GLY A 206 17.82 -4.35 9.14
N VAL A 207 17.03 -3.32 8.82
CA VAL A 207 17.27 -1.96 9.36
C VAL A 207 16.99 -1.96 10.85
N THR A 208 17.93 -1.44 11.63
CA THR A 208 17.81 -1.27 13.09
C THR A 208 17.90 0.20 13.45
N ARG A 209 17.20 0.66 14.50
CA ARG A 209 17.29 2.06 14.95
C ARG A 209 18.75 2.40 15.32
N PRO A 210 19.27 3.60 14.96
CA PRO A 210 18.58 4.75 14.38
C PRO A 210 18.55 4.78 12.83
N GLY A 211 18.83 3.65 12.17
CA GLY A 211 18.67 3.49 10.73
C GLY A 211 17.24 3.72 10.26
N LEU A 212 17.09 4.17 9.01
CA LEU A 212 15.80 4.55 8.45
C LEU A 212 15.84 4.52 6.92
N ILE A 213 14.78 3.99 6.31
CA ILE A 213 14.51 4.13 4.88
C ILE A 213 13.46 5.23 4.68
N THR A 214 13.72 6.13 3.75
CA THR A 214 12.72 7.09 3.26
C THR A 214 12.45 6.80 1.78
N ALA A 215 11.19 6.56 1.43
CA ALA A 215 10.77 6.27 0.07
C ALA A 215 9.76 7.32 -0.40
N VAL A 216 9.98 7.89 -1.59
CA VAL A 216 9.13 8.94 -2.16
C VAL A 216 8.75 8.55 -3.58
N ILE A 217 7.45 8.48 -3.85
CA ILE A 217 6.85 8.17 -5.15
C ILE A 217 5.97 9.36 -5.52
N ARG A 218 6.34 10.14 -6.54
CA ARG A 218 5.65 11.39 -6.88
C ARG A 218 5.34 11.51 -8.36
N ARG A 219 4.15 12.03 -8.70
CA ARG A 219 3.70 12.21 -10.10
C ARG A 219 3.91 10.95 -10.95
N ALA A 220 3.61 9.80 -10.36
CA ALA A 220 3.85 8.49 -10.94
C ALA A 220 2.54 7.85 -11.43
N ASN A 221 2.64 6.97 -12.43
CA ASN A 221 1.50 6.19 -12.91
C ASN A 221 1.89 4.71 -12.97
N LEU A 222 1.31 3.87 -12.11
CA LEU A 222 1.83 2.54 -11.81
C LEU A 222 0.84 1.44 -12.18
N PHE A 223 1.30 0.53 -13.02
CA PHE A 223 0.58 -0.66 -13.46
C PHE A 223 1.55 -1.84 -13.65
N GLY A 224 1.16 -3.02 -13.14
CA GLY A 224 1.92 -4.26 -13.27
C GLY A 224 2.41 -4.83 -11.93
N GLY A 225 3.24 -5.87 -11.99
CA GLY A 225 3.66 -6.66 -10.83
C GLY A 225 2.54 -7.56 -10.28
N LYS A 226 2.89 -8.42 -9.31
CA LYS A 226 1.96 -9.06 -8.36
C LYS A 226 1.34 -8.06 -7.38
N ASN A 227 1.92 -6.86 -7.27
CA ASN A 227 1.34 -5.66 -6.66
C ASN A 227 1.85 -4.45 -7.47
N ALA A 228 1.14 -3.33 -7.52
CA ALA A 228 1.70 -2.13 -8.17
C ALA A 228 2.82 -1.51 -7.29
N ILE A 229 2.64 -1.56 -5.96
CA ILE A 229 3.66 -1.17 -4.98
C ILE A 229 3.77 -2.27 -3.92
N PHE A 230 4.99 -2.72 -3.65
CA PHE A 230 5.32 -3.68 -2.58
C PHE A 230 6.40 -3.09 -1.66
N VAL A 231 6.02 -2.82 -0.41
CA VAL A 231 6.90 -2.36 0.68
C VAL A 231 6.63 -3.24 1.91
N PRO A 232 7.52 -4.20 2.23
CA PRO A 232 7.44 -5.02 3.43
C PRO A 232 7.89 -4.23 4.68
N GLY A 233 7.82 -4.88 5.84
CA GLY A 233 7.99 -4.22 7.13
C GLY A 233 9.42 -3.87 7.49
N GLY A 234 9.56 -2.87 8.37
CA GLY A 234 10.85 -2.35 8.84
C GLY A 234 10.77 -0.86 9.20
N GLU A 235 11.93 -0.27 9.51
CA GLU A 235 12.07 1.17 9.76
C GLU A 235 11.96 1.98 8.44
N THR A 236 10.77 1.97 7.81
CA THR A 236 10.49 2.58 6.51
C THR A 236 9.42 3.67 6.62
N MET A 237 9.67 4.84 6.05
CA MET A 237 8.69 5.90 5.82
C MET A 237 8.43 6.06 4.33
N VAL A 238 7.17 5.98 3.89
CA VAL A 238 6.76 6.08 2.49
C VAL A 238 5.89 7.33 2.29
N LEU A 239 6.22 8.14 1.30
CA LEU A 239 5.37 9.23 0.76
C LEU A 239 4.96 8.87 -0.67
N ILE A 240 3.66 8.88 -0.95
CA ILE A 240 3.09 8.73 -2.28
C ILE A 240 2.28 9.99 -2.57
N GLU A 241 2.61 10.71 -3.65
CA GLU A 241 1.97 12.00 -3.95
C GLU A 241 1.67 12.22 -5.43
N ASP A 242 0.55 12.90 -5.70
CA ASP A 242 0.10 13.29 -7.04
C ASP A 242 0.13 12.13 -8.07
N SER A 243 -0.10 10.90 -7.59
CA SER A 243 0.18 9.64 -8.31
C SER A 243 -1.07 8.81 -8.56
N ILE A 244 -1.00 7.94 -9.58
CA ILE A 244 -2.06 7.02 -9.98
C ILE A 244 -1.56 5.58 -9.84
N VAL A 245 -2.31 4.75 -9.12
CA VAL A 245 -2.11 3.30 -9.04
C VAL A 245 -3.26 2.61 -9.77
N ARG A 246 -2.96 2.05 -10.95
CA ARG A 246 -3.98 1.48 -11.86
C ARG A 246 -4.39 0.06 -11.51
N GLY A 247 -3.50 -0.70 -10.87
CA GLY A 247 -3.70 -2.11 -10.50
C GLY A 247 -2.46 -2.95 -10.77
N ASN A 248 -2.57 -4.25 -10.49
CA ASN A 248 -1.51 -5.23 -10.70
C ASN A 248 -1.88 -6.21 -11.85
N VAL A 249 -0.99 -7.15 -12.18
CA VAL A 249 -1.19 -8.20 -13.21
C VAL A 249 -0.94 -9.61 -12.67
N GLY A 250 -1.02 -9.78 -11.35
CA GLY A 250 -0.86 -11.08 -10.71
C GLY A 250 -2.14 -11.94 -10.76
N ASP A 251 -1.94 -13.25 -10.63
CA ASP A 251 -3.02 -14.27 -10.66
C ASP A 251 -3.34 -14.88 -9.29
N ASN A 252 -2.54 -14.68 -8.25
CA ASN A 252 -2.84 -15.11 -6.87
C ASN A 252 -3.63 -14.03 -6.13
N VAL A 253 -4.88 -13.90 -6.54
CA VAL A 253 -5.79 -12.83 -6.12
C VAL A 253 -5.99 -12.70 -4.60
N ASP A 254 -5.78 -13.75 -3.81
CA ASP A 254 -5.92 -13.72 -2.35
C ASP A 254 -4.76 -12.99 -1.67
N GLN A 255 -3.55 -13.14 -2.21
CA GLN A 255 -2.31 -12.58 -1.66
C GLN A 255 -1.91 -11.25 -2.31
N GLU A 256 -2.46 -10.96 -3.49
CA GLU A 256 -2.04 -9.89 -4.38
C GLU A 256 -3.02 -8.71 -4.34
N HIS A 257 -2.48 -7.50 -4.16
CA HIS A 257 -3.26 -6.29 -3.91
C HIS A 257 -2.82 -5.16 -4.86
N GLY A 258 -3.59 -4.09 -4.97
CA GLY A 258 -3.15 -2.88 -5.68
C GLY A 258 -1.85 -2.35 -5.07
N THR A 259 -1.79 -2.29 -3.74
CA THR A 259 -0.55 -2.05 -2.99
C THR A 259 -0.45 -2.97 -1.78
N TYR A 260 0.77 -3.40 -1.45
CA TYR A 260 1.12 -4.14 -0.25
C TYR A 260 2.12 -3.29 0.54
N ILE A 261 1.65 -2.53 1.52
CA ILE A 261 2.50 -1.77 2.46
C ILE A 261 2.23 -2.35 3.85
N ASN A 262 3.15 -3.13 4.41
CA ASN A 262 2.90 -3.87 5.65
C ASN A 262 3.98 -3.62 6.69
N GLY A 263 3.62 -3.16 7.91
CA GLY A 263 4.56 -3.10 9.04
C GLY A 263 5.69 -2.07 8.89
N THR A 264 5.45 -1.02 8.12
CA THR A 264 6.33 0.16 7.98
C THR A 264 6.07 1.17 9.10
N LEU A 265 6.94 2.17 9.30
CA LEU A 265 6.73 3.23 10.31
C LEU A 265 5.63 4.20 9.89
N VAL A 266 5.71 4.71 8.65
CA VAL A 266 4.80 5.75 8.16
C VAL A 266 4.43 5.50 6.71
N THR A 267 3.15 5.66 6.39
CA THR A 267 2.65 5.85 5.02
C THR A 267 1.92 7.19 4.95
N HIS A 268 2.37 8.10 4.08
CA HIS A 268 1.66 9.33 3.72
C HIS A 268 1.26 9.25 2.26
N VAL A 269 -0.05 9.26 1.99
CA VAL A 269 -0.61 9.39 0.64
C VAL A 269 -1.27 10.75 0.50
N ARG A 270 -0.93 11.50 -0.56
CA ARG A 270 -1.58 12.78 -0.87
C ARG A 270 -1.95 12.95 -2.35
N ASN A 271 -3.09 13.56 -2.65
CA ASN A 271 -3.56 13.88 -4.02
C ASN A 271 -3.53 12.70 -5.01
N SER A 272 -3.67 11.46 -4.52
CA SER A 272 -3.36 10.26 -5.30
C SER A 272 -4.57 9.33 -5.43
N THR A 273 -4.61 8.55 -6.51
CA THR A 273 -5.77 7.73 -6.90
C THR A 273 -5.42 6.27 -7.09
N TRP A 274 -6.16 5.38 -6.44
CA TRP A 274 -6.14 3.93 -6.65
C TRP A 274 -7.37 3.51 -7.45
N TYR A 275 -7.15 2.95 -8.63
CA TYR A 275 -8.20 2.29 -9.42
C TYR A 275 -8.34 0.79 -9.08
N GLY A 276 -7.41 0.26 -8.28
CA GLY A 276 -7.64 -0.97 -7.54
C GLY A 276 -7.26 -2.26 -8.26
N GLN A 277 -7.84 -3.37 -7.78
CA GLN A 277 -7.40 -4.73 -8.12
C GLN A 277 -8.49 -5.52 -8.86
N LYS A 278 -8.03 -6.37 -9.80
CA LYS A 278 -8.83 -7.42 -10.45
C LYS A 278 -9.33 -8.42 -9.40
N GLY A 279 -10.64 -8.54 -9.25
CA GLY A 279 -11.26 -9.67 -8.56
C GLY A 279 -11.21 -10.95 -9.41
N TRP A 280 -11.24 -12.11 -8.76
CA TRP A 280 -11.43 -13.38 -9.46
C TRP A 280 -12.92 -13.74 -9.56
N ILE A 281 -13.27 -14.65 -10.47
CA ILE A 281 -14.66 -14.94 -10.89
C ILE A 281 -15.60 -15.19 -9.70
N ASP A 282 -15.17 -16.01 -8.75
CA ASP A 282 -15.94 -16.49 -7.59
C ASP A 282 -15.32 -16.13 -6.24
N VAL A 283 -14.14 -15.50 -6.21
CA VAL A 283 -13.43 -15.16 -4.97
C VAL A 283 -13.41 -13.64 -4.74
N ALA A 284 -13.93 -13.21 -3.58
CA ALA A 284 -13.80 -11.85 -3.10
C ALA A 284 -12.37 -11.61 -2.59
N SER A 285 -11.51 -11.09 -3.45
CA SER A 285 -10.06 -11.16 -3.29
C SER A 285 -9.35 -9.88 -3.76
N GLY A 286 -8.20 -9.58 -3.17
CA GLY A 286 -7.36 -8.42 -3.52
C GLY A 286 -7.91 -7.07 -3.05
N HIS A 287 -7.20 -6.42 -2.14
CA HIS A 287 -7.51 -5.05 -1.72
C HIS A 287 -6.93 -4.02 -2.68
N GLN A 288 -7.56 -2.86 -2.75
CA GLN A 288 -7.14 -1.76 -3.60
C GLN A 288 -5.99 -1.01 -2.92
N LEU A 289 -6.19 -0.57 -1.66
CA LEU A 289 -5.16 -0.02 -0.79
C LEU A 289 -5.02 -0.89 0.47
N LYS A 290 -3.94 -1.67 0.58
CA LYS A 290 -3.54 -2.35 1.83
C LYS A 290 -2.34 -1.63 2.45
N ASP A 291 -2.53 -1.11 3.66
CA ASP A 291 -1.56 -0.26 4.35
C ASP A 291 -1.59 -0.50 5.87
N LYS A 292 -0.60 -1.24 6.34
CA LYS A 292 -0.42 -1.64 7.74
C LYS A 292 0.78 -0.94 8.38
N ALA A 293 1.10 0.28 7.94
CA ALA A 293 2.09 1.14 8.59
C ALA A 293 1.65 1.55 10.01
N TYR A 294 2.57 1.86 10.92
CA TYR A 294 2.23 2.37 12.26
C TYR A 294 1.46 3.70 12.21
N LEU A 295 1.92 4.68 11.42
CA LEU A 295 1.21 5.94 11.16
C LEU A 295 0.77 6.00 9.70
N ARG A 296 -0.52 6.27 9.46
CA ARG A 296 -1.13 6.35 8.14
C ARG A 296 -1.76 7.73 7.96
N VAL A 297 -1.37 8.46 6.91
CA VAL A 297 -1.86 9.82 6.63
C VAL A 297 -2.41 9.86 5.21
N TYR A 298 -3.70 10.17 5.04
CA TYR A 298 -4.38 10.23 3.73
C TYR A 298 -4.98 11.61 3.47
N GLU A 299 -4.39 12.40 2.57
CA GLU A 299 -4.86 13.73 2.18
C GLU A 299 -5.39 13.73 0.73
N ASN A 300 -6.68 13.98 0.51
CA ASN A 300 -7.26 14.03 -0.84
C ASN A 300 -6.93 12.76 -1.66
N VAL A 301 -7.30 11.61 -1.11
CA VAL A 301 -7.00 10.29 -1.69
C VAL A 301 -8.28 9.68 -2.25
N THR A 302 -8.22 9.19 -3.48
CA THR A 302 -9.34 8.44 -4.08
C THR A 302 -9.00 6.96 -4.14
N VAL A 303 -9.90 6.09 -3.69
CA VAL A 303 -9.76 4.64 -3.78
C VAL A 303 -11.02 4.06 -4.40
N ALA A 304 -10.85 3.33 -5.50
CA ALA A 304 -11.93 2.75 -6.29
C ALA A 304 -11.66 1.28 -6.65
N ASN A 305 -12.70 0.47 -6.79
CA ASN A 305 -12.60 -0.88 -7.39
C ASN A 305 -12.90 -0.82 -8.90
N LEU A 306 -12.11 -0.04 -9.66
CA LEU A 306 -12.25 0.18 -11.10
C LEU A 306 -11.05 -0.37 -11.88
N PRO A 307 -10.78 -1.69 -11.89
CA PRO A 307 -9.57 -2.28 -12.49
C PRO A 307 -9.63 -2.37 -14.04
N GLY A 308 -10.24 -1.38 -14.69
CA GLY A 308 -10.39 -1.29 -16.15
C GLY A 308 -11.26 -2.42 -16.73
N ALA A 309 -10.67 -3.21 -17.63
CA ALA A 309 -11.36 -4.26 -18.39
C ALA A 309 -11.51 -5.59 -17.62
N THR A 310 -11.55 -5.57 -16.30
CA THR A 310 -11.60 -6.78 -15.45
C THR A 310 -12.66 -6.67 -14.36
N VAL A 311 -13.01 -7.81 -13.74
CA VAL A 311 -14.04 -7.86 -12.68
C VAL A 311 -13.57 -7.02 -11.47
N PRO A 312 -14.40 -6.08 -10.97
CA PRO A 312 -14.10 -5.37 -9.73
C PRO A 312 -13.94 -6.31 -8.54
N SER A 313 -12.93 -6.07 -7.69
CA SER A 313 -12.83 -6.76 -6.39
C SER A 313 -13.99 -6.37 -5.45
N ALA A 314 -14.48 -7.37 -4.70
CA ALA A 314 -15.54 -7.26 -3.69
C ALA A 314 -15.03 -6.98 -2.26
N MET A 315 -13.73 -6.81 -2.08
CA MET A 315 -13.09 -6.52 -0.78
C MET A 315 -13.38 -5.08 -0.31
N PRO A 316 -13.11 -4.76 0.98
CA PRO A 316 -12.97 -3.38 1.42
C PRO A 316 -11.96 -2.64 0.55
N LEU A 317 -12.29 -1.40 0.17
CA LEU A 317 -11.44 -0.56 -0.66
C LEU A 317 -10.10 -0.25 0.03
N VAL A 318 -10.15 -0.08 1.36
CA VAL A 318 -9.00 0.24 2.20
C VAL A 318 -8.89 -0.80 3.33
N ASP A 319 -7.76 -1.51 3.39
CA ASP A 319 -7.44 -2.51 4.40
C ASP A 319 -6.25 -2.04 5.25
N ILE A 320 -6.56 -1.52 6.44
CA ILE A 320 -5.60 -0.84 7.32
C ILE A 320 -5.54 -1.52 8.69
N SER A 321 -4.50 -1.28 9.48
CA SER A 321 -4.44 -1.81 10.85
C SER A 321 -5.20 -0.87 11.79
N ALA A 322 -5.94 -1.43 12.75
CA ALA A 322 -6.49 -0.64 13.85
C ALA A 322 -5.43 -0.28 14.90
N PHE A 323 -4.29 -0.98 14.91
CA PHE A 323 -3.13 -0.65 15.72
C PHE A 323 -2.34 0.53 15.11
N GLY A 324 -1.72 1.33 15.97
CA GLY A 324 -1.08 2.59 15.57
C GLY A 324 -2.09 3.72 15.35
N PHE A 325 -1.85 4.55 14.34
CA PHE A 325 -2.53 5.83 14.14
C PHE A 325 -2.93 6.04 12.68
N THR A 326 -4.15 6.50 12.44
CA THR A 326 -4.64 6.88 11.11
C THR A 326 -5.21 8.29 11.15
N TRP A 327 -4.78 9.16 10.25
CA TRP A 327 -5.41 10.47 10.02
C TRP A 327 -5.75 10.62 8.55
N SER A 328 -6.99 10.98 8.26
CA SER A 328 -7.45 11.15 6.90
C SER A 328 -8.27 12.43 6.75
N ASN A 329 -8.10 13.12 5.62
CA ASN A 329 -8.92 14.24 5.20
C ASN A 329 -9.21 14.15 3.70
N ASN A 330 -10.48 14.27 3.31
CA ASN A 330 -10.95 14.13 1.93
C ASN A 330 -10.64 12.76 1.30
N LEU A 331 -10.86 11.67 2.03
CA LEU A 331 -10.85 10.31 1.46
C LEU A 331 -12.11 10.07 0.63
N GLN A 332 -11.94 9.75 -0.65
CA GLN A 332 -13.00 9.49 -1.60
C GLN A 332 -13.04 7.99 -1.90
N LEU A 333 -14.17 7.35 -1.62
CA LEU A 333 -14.36 5.91 -1.73
C LEU A 333 -15.38 5.61 -2.81
N LYS A 334 -14.96 4.94 -3.89
CA LYS A 334 -15.83 4.59 -5.02
C LYS A 334 -15.98 3.09 -5.19
N ARG A 335 -17.19 2.57 -5.00
CA ARG A 335 -17.50 1.15 -5.21
C ARG A 335 -18.49 0.96 -6.35
N VAL A 336 -18.04 0.37 -7.45
CA VAL A 336 -18.92 -0.22 -8.46
C VAL A 336 -19.27 -1.66 -8.10
N ALA A 337 -20.34 -2.18 -8.71
CA ALA A 337 -20.81 -3.54 -8.49
C ALA A 337 -19.74 -4.56 -8.93
N PRO A 338 -19.23 -5.42 -8.01
CA PRO A 338 -18.45 -6.59 -8.37
C PRO A 338 -19.37 -7.77 -8.69
N ALA A 339 -18.79 -8.90 -9.10
CA ALA A 339 -19.57 -10.11 -9.40
C ALA A 339 -19.91 -10.93 -8.14
N GLN A 340 -19.22 -10.72 -7.01
CA GLN A 340 -19.45 -11.41 -5.74
C GLN A 340 -20.18 -10.54 -4.72
N ASP A 341 -20.72 -11.17 -3.68
CA ASP A 341 -21.18 -10.45 -2.49
C ASP A 341 -20.03 -9.69 -1.82
N VAL A 342 -20.23 -8.39 -1.64
CA VAL A 342 -19.25 -7.50 -1.02
C VAL A 342 -19.27 -7.58 0.50
N ARG A 343 -18.10 -7.38 1.12
CA ARG A 343 -18.04 -7.16 2.57
C ARG A 343 -18.74 -5.86 2.97
N ASP A 344 -19.30 -5.85 4.18
CA ASP A 344 -20.13 -4.77 4.72
C ASP A 344 -19.46 -3.40 4.85
N ALA A 345 -18.11 -3.35 4.87
CA ALA A 345 -17.34 -2.12 4.94
C ALA A 345 -16.70 -1.71 3.61
N LEU A 346 -16.42 -0.41 3.50
CA LEU A 346 -15.50 0.17 2.51
C LEU A 346 -14.08 0.30 3.08
N VAL A 347 -13.94 0.54 4.39
CA VAL A 347 -12.66 0.67 5.09
C VAL A 347 -12.65 -0.30 6.27
N ASP A 348 -11.66 -1.19 6.30
CA ASP A 348 -11.52 -2.21 7.34
C ASP A 348 -10.30 -1.86 8.23
N LEU A 349 -10.55 -1.49 9.49
CA LEU A 349 -9.54 -1.26 10.53
C LEU A 349 -9.35 -2.56 11.29
N ARG A 350 -8.41 -3.35 10.80
CA ARG A 350 -8.24 -4.77 11.13
C ARG A 350 -7.31 -4.99 12.32
N THR A 351 -7.60 -6.03 13.10
CA THR A 351 -6.86 -6.41 14.32
C THR A 351 -6.45 -7.89 14.32
N GLU A 352 -6.88 -8.67 13.32
CA GLU A 352 -6.69 -10.12 13.27
C GLU A 352 -5.27 -10.56 12.84
N ILE A 353 -4.40 -9.62 12.45
CA ILE A 353 -2.98 -9.89 12.13
C ILE A 353 -2.09 -8.82 12.76
N VAL A 354 -1.02 -9.26 13.42
CA VAL A 354 0.06 -8.39 13.92
C VAL A 354 0.97 -7.99 12.77
N TYR A 355 1.21 -6.68 12.62
CA TYR A 355 2.12 -6.10 11.62
C TYR A 355 3.15 -5.20 12.30
N GLY A 356 4.34 -5.08 11.72
CA GLY A 356 5.41 -4.20 12.21
C GLY A 356 6.14 -4.73 13.45
N THR A 357 7.13 -3.97 13.91
CA THR A 357 7.94 -4.34 15.09
C THR A 357 7.16 -4.01 16.38
N PRO A 358 7.17 -4.87 17.42
CA PRO A 358 6.51 -4.58 18.69
C PRO A 358 6.88 -3.20 19.27
N ASP A 359 8.16 -2.83 19.24
CA ASP A 359 8.72 -1.56 19.72
C ASP A 359 8.29 -0.30 18.92
N HIS A 360 7.39 -0.46 17.94
CA HIS A 360 6.70 0.65 17.29
C HIS A 360 5.47 1.07 18.10
N TYR A 361 4.86 0.14 18.82
CA TYR A 361 3.58 0.34 19.50
C TYR A 361 3.78 0.79 20.96
N PRO A 362 3.24 1.96 21.38
CA PRO A 362 3.37 2.46 22.75
C PRO A 362 2.56 1.69 23.79
N TRP A 363 1.71 0.75 23.37
CA TRP A 363 0.80 -0.01 24.22
C TRP A 363 0.74 -1.46 23.76
N ASN A 364 0.13 -2.33 24.56
CA ASN A 364 -0.12 -3.69 24.12
C ASN A 364 -1.15 -3.70 22.98
N ILE A 365 -0.83 -4.41 21.89
CA ILE A 365 -1.75 -4.70 20.78
C ILE A 365 -2.80 -5.76 21.15
N MET A 366 -2.54 -6.56 22.18
CA MET A 366 -3.54 -7.42 22.84
C MET A 366 -4.24 -6.67 23.96
N VAL A 367 -5.38 -7.17 24.42
CA VAL A 367 -6.03 -6.68 25.63
C VAL A 367 -5.10 -6.86 26.84
N ASP A 368 -4.79 -5.73 27.49
CA ASP A 368 -4.00 -5.66 28.72
C ASP A 368 -4.92 -5.66 29.96
N PRO A 369 -4.74 -6.57 30.93
CA PRO A 369 -5.42 -6.51 32.22
C PRO A 369 -5.23 -5.19 32.98
N GLY A 370 -4.10 -4.51 32.79
CA GLY A 370 -3.81 -3.19 33.35
C GLY A 370 -4.55 -2.03 32.69
N TRP A 371 -5.19 -2.25 31.54
CA TRP A 371 -5.97 -1.23 30.84
C TRP A 371 -7.49 -1.41 31.04
N ARG A 372 -8.16 -0.27 31.25
CA ARG A 372 -9.60 -0.11 31.09
C ARG A 372 -9.88 1.22 30.42
N MET A 373 -10.75 1.22 29.41
CA MET A 373 -11.23 2.45 28.80
C MET A 373 -11.93 3.32 29.86
N PRO A 374 -11.56 4.61 30.02
CA PRO A 374 -12.22 5.50 30.95
C PRO A 374 -13.72 5.72 30.63
N PRO A 375 -14.55 6.12 31.62
CA PRO A 375 -15.98 6.41 31.38
C PRO A 375 -16.26 7.49 30.33
N ASN A 376 -15.29 8.35 30.04
CA ASN A 376 -15.30 9.29 28.91
C ASN A 376 -14.16 8.94 27.92
N PRO A 377 -14.39 8.06 26.93
CA PRO A 377 -13.36 7.70 25.95
C PRO A 377 -12.87 8.88 25.10
N LEU A 378 -13.74 9.87 24.85
CA LEU A 378 -13.39 11.08 24.10
C LEU A 378 -12.45 12.03 24.86
N GLY A 379 -12.27 11.82 26.17
CA GLY A 379 -11.27 12.51 27.00
C GLY A 379 -9.96 11.72 27.18
N ALA A 380 -9.77 10.60 26.47
CA ALA A 380 -8.60 9.71 26.58
C ALA A 380 -7.96 9.40 25.22
N LEU A 381 -8.16 10.28 24.22
CA LEU A 381 -7.71 10.08 22.84
C LEU A 381 -6.17 10.09 22.69
N ASP A 382 -5.46 10.59 23.70
CA ASP A 382 -4.00 10.60 23.82
C ASP A 382 -3.42 9.27 24.38
N GLN A 383 -4.29 8.35 24.81
CA GLN A 383 -3.94 7.10 25.48
C GLN A 383 -4.43 5.85 24.73
N VAL A 384 -4.88 6.00 23.48
CA VAL A 384 -5.49 4.95 22.66
C VAL A 384 -4.95 4.94 21.23
N TYR A 385 -4.96 3.78 20.58
CA TYR A 385 -4.80 3.71 19.14
C TYR A 385 -5.97 4.43 18.48
N LEU A 386 -5.66 5.34 17.56
CA LEU A 386 -6.62 6.35 17.13
C LEU A 386 -6.67 6.44 15.60
N SER A 387 -7.87 6.27 15.05
CA SER A 387 -8.12 6.45 13.61
C SER A 387 -9.18 7.52 13.35
N VAL A 388 -8.76 8.64 12.76
CA VAL A 388 -9.57 9.83 12.51
C VAL A 388 -9.79 10.01 11.01
N PHE A 389 -11.05 10.09 10.60
CA PHE A 389 -11.46 10.32 9.21
C PHE A 389 -12.24 11.62 9.10
N GLN A 390 -11.78 12.54 8.25
CA GLN A 390 -12.43 13.83 8.03
C GLN A 390 -12.88 13.94 6.57
N ASN A 391 -14.10 14.43 6.36
CA ASN A 391 -14.65 14.75 5.04
C ASN A 391 -14.65 13.57 4.06
N THR A 392 -14.89 12.34 4.56
CA THR A 392 -14.94 11.14 3.71
C THR A 392 -16.18 11.15 2.82
N LEU A 393 -16.00 10.91 1.53
CA LEU A 393 -17.06 10.86 0.52
C LEU A 393 -17.23 9.43 -0.02
N VAL A 394 -18.46 8.96 -0.15
CA VAL A 394 -18.81 7.61 -0.60
C VAL A 394 -19.69 7.66 -1.86
N ASP A 395 -19.17 7.16 -2.97
CA ASP A 395 -19.90 6.87 -4.20
C ASP A 395 -20.00 5.34 -4.35
N SER A 396 -21.15 4.75 -3.99
CA SER A 396 -21.36 3.29 -4.11
C SER A 396 -22.60 2.97 -4.94
N TYR A 397 -22.51 1.88 -5.72
CA TYR A 397 -23.61 1.28 -6.46
C TYR A 397 -24.78 0.81 -5.57
N ARG A 398 -24.53 0.63 -4.26
CA ARG A 398 -25.53 0.27 -3.25
C ARG A 398 -25.45 1.20 -2.05
N THR A 399 -26.50 1.27 -1.24
CA THR A 399 -26.40 1.86 0.10
C THR A 399 -25.59 0.93 1.02
N GLU A 400 -24.33 1.26 1.26
CA GLU A 400 -23.48 0.49 2.18
C GLU A 400 -24.06 0.50 3.61
N PRO A 401 -24.01 -0.62 4.35
CA PRO A 401 -24.51 -0.64 5.73
C PRO A 401 -23.64 0.24 6.64
N PHE A 402 -22.31 0.24 6.43
CA PHE A 402 -21.41 1.21 7.04
C PHE A 402 -20.17 1.48 6.18
N VAL A 403 -19.48 2.60 6.46
CA VAL A 403 -18.25 2.99 5.75
C VAL A 403 -17.04 2.31 6.37
N PHE A 404 -16.90 2.46 7.69
CA PHE A 404 -15.75 2.02 8.47
C PHE A 404 -16.13 0.86 9.41
N ARG A 405 -15.26 -0.16 9.48
CA ARG A 405 -15.34 -1.22 10.51
C ARG A 405 -14.10 -1.15 11.40
N ALA A 406 -14.29 -1.09 12.70
CA ALA A 406 -13.20 -1.12 13.69
C ALA A 406 -13.28 -2.42 14.49
N TRP A 407 -12.38 -3.35 14.22
CA TRP A 407 -12.34 -4.64 14.91
C TRP A 407 -11.82 -4.49 16.35
N ARG A 408 -12.24 -5.43 17.21
CA ARG A 408 -11.80 -5.50 18.61
C ARG A 408 -10.42 -6.13 18.72
N GLN A 409 -9.62 -5.68 19.68
CA GLN A 409 -8.40 -6.34 20.11
C GLN A 409 -8.67 -7.78 20.56
N GLY A 410 -7.70 -8.66 20.30
CA GLY A 410 -7.73 -10.05 20.77
C GLY A 410 -7.14 -10.22 22.17
N LEU A 411 -7.14 -11.47 22.62
CA LEU A 411 -6.57 -11.91 23.89
C LEU A 411 -5.14 -12.46 23.74
N GLY A 412 -4.72 -12.79 22.52
CA GLY A 412 -3.39 -13.33 22.24
C GLY A 412 -3.14 -13.56 20.75
N VAL A 413 -2.01 -14.21 20.46
CA VAL A 413 -1.57 -14.58 19.10
C VAL A 413 -1.54 -16.10 18.99
N GLU A 414 -1.99 -16.66 17.87
CA GLU A 414 -1.92 -18.09 17.59
C GLU A 414 -0.44 -18.53 17.44
N PRO A 415 0.03 -19.55 18.19
CA PRO A 415 1.44 -19.94 18.23
C PRO A 415 2.06 -20.20 16.84
N GLY A 416 3.18 -19.54 16.57
CA GLY A 416 3.92 -19.69 15.31
C GLY A 416 3.36 -18.88 14.13
N THR A 417 2.32 -18.07 14.34
CA THR A 417 1.70 -17.22 13.32
C THR A 417 1.65 -15.76 13.77
N PRO A 418 1.35 -14.80 12.88
CA PRO A 418 0.99 -13.43 13.27
C PRO A 418 -0.52 -13.26 13.55
N THR A 419 -1.32 -14.33 13.53
CA THR A 419 -2.78 -14.30 13.65
C THR A 419 -3.20 -13.98 15.09
N VAL A 420 -4.09 -13.02 15.27
CA VAL A 420 -4.65 -12.63 16.56
C VAL A 420 -5.92 -13.43 16.83
N ILE A 421 -6.10 -13.86 18.07
CA ILE A 421 -7.21 -14.73 18.51
C ILE A 421 -7.97 -14.16 19.71
N GLY A 422 -9.23 -14.58 19.88
CA GLY A 422 -10.07 -14.22 21.01
C GLY A 422 -10.76 -12.85 20.90
N ASN A 423 -10.73 -12.21 19.73
CA ASN A 423 -11.29 -10.88 19.48
C ASN A 423 -12.81 -10.82 19.75
N GLU A 424 -13.50 -11.93 19.52
CA GLU A 424 -14.93 -12.15 19.79
C GLU A 424 -15.25 -12.22 21.29
N ALA A 425 -14.28 -12.59 22.13
CA ALA A 425 -14.43 -12.73 23.58
C ALA A 425 -14.12 -11.43 24.36
N THR A 426 -13.69 -10.36 23.70
CA THR A 426 -13.33 -9.10 24.37
C THR A 426 -14.48 -8.09 24.41
N THR A 427 -14.55 -7.34 25.52
CA THR A 427 -15.55 -6.30 25.78
C THR A 427 -15.06 -4.92 25.36
N SER A 428 -15.96 -3.96 25.14
CA SER A 428 -15.58 -2.57 24.81
C SER A 428 -14.67 -1.94 25.89
N ALA A 429 -14.92 -2.20 27.17
CA ALA A 429 -14.11 -1.65 28.27
C ALA A 429 -12.65 -2.13 28.29
N GLN A 430 -12.34 -3.26 27.64
CA GLN A 430 -10.99 -3.79 27.48
C GLN A 430 -10.25 -3.18 26.27
N GLN A 431 -10.95 -2.50 25.36
CA GLN A 431 -10.35 -1.97 24.13
C GLN A 431 -9.56 -0.71 24.39
N ARG A 432 -8.45 -0.57 23.67
CA ARG A 432 -7.58 0.61 23.59
C ARG A 432 -7.54 1.18 22.16
N ILE A 433 -8.60 0.94 21.39
CA ILE A 433 -8.79 1.42 20.02
C ILE A 433 -10.02 2.33 20.01
N VAL A 434 -9.88 3.53 19.42
CA VAL A 434 -10.96 4.49 19.15
C VAL A 434 -10.92 4.91 17.69
N SER A 435 -12.08 5.05 17.06
CA SER A 435 -12.17 5.65 15.73
C SER A 435 -13.23 6.76 15.66
N LEU A 436 -12.86 7.85 14.99
CA LEU A 436 -13.66 9.06 14.86
C LEU A 436 -13.89 9.34 13.37
N ALA A 437 -15.10 9.68 13.00
CA ALA A 437 -15.43 10.19 11.68
C ALA A 437 -16.11 11.55 11.79
N PHE A 438 -15.70 12.50 10.95
CA PHE A 438 -16.27 13.83 10.87
C PHE A 438 -16.74 14.10 9.43
N ASN A 439 -17.96 14.60 9.27
CA ASN A 439 -18.53 15.06 8.00
C ASN A 439 -18.49 14.00 6.87
N THR A 440 -18.77 12.74 7.20
CA THR A 440 -18.85 11.65 6.22
C THR A 440 -20.14 11.76 5.39
N LYS A 441 -20.06 11.68 4.06
CA LYS A 441 -21.19 11.89 3.13
C LYS A 441 -21.25 10.86 2.01
N GLY A 442 -22.43 10.66 1.42
CA GLY A 442 -22.63 9.79 0.26
C GLY A 442 -23.52 8.58 0.53
N THR A 443 -23.32 7.51 -0.24
CA THR A 443 -24.28 6.40 -0.36
C THR A 443 -24.11 5.31 0.71
N PHE A 444 -24.44 5.61 1.97
CA PHE A 444 -24.33 4.67 3.11
C PHE A 444 -25.43 4.87 4.17
N ARG A 445 -25.60 3.94 5.12
CA ARG A 445 -26.58 4.02 6.23
C ARG A 445 -26.01 4.65 7.51
N LYS A 446 -24.82 4.24 7.96
CA LYS A 446 -24.10 4.78 9.13
C LYS A 446 -22.59 4.92 8.83
N PRO A 447 -21.84 5.83 9.47
CA PRO A 447 -20.39 5.87 9.27
C PRO A 447 -19.68 4.59 9.77
N PHE A 448 -20.08 4.06 10.93
CA PHE A 448 -19.41 2.93 11.59
C PHE A 448 -20.30 1.69 11.81
N GLY A 449 -19.65 0.52 11.82
CA GLY A 449 -20.16 -0.73 12.40
C GLY A 449 -20.20 -0.72 13.95
N PRO A 450 -20.88 -1.69 14.58
CA PRO A 450 -21.16 -1.69 16.02
C PRO A 450 -20.04 -2.22 16.94
N GLU A 451 -18.88 -2.61 16.42
CA GLU A 451 -17.95 -3.48 17.14
C GLU A 451 -17.06 -2.80 18.21
N GLY A 452 -16.72 -1.51 18.04
CA GLY A 452 -15.73 -0.82 18.87
C GLY A 452 -16.13 0.59 19.33
N TRP A 453 -15.21 1.32 19.97
CA TRP A 453 -15.40 2.72 20.36
C TRP A 453 -15.35 3.63 19.13
N THR A 454 -16.51 3.81 18.51
CA THR A 454 -16.66 4.52 17.25
C THR A 454 -17.59 5.72 17.41
N TYR A 455 -17.20 6.87 16.86
CA TYR A 455 -17.94 8.12 17.02
C TYR A 455 -18.07 8.85 15.69
N ALA A 456 -19.32 9.11 15.28
CA ALA A 456 -19.64 9.96 14.14
C ALA A 456 -19.99 11.37 14.62
N ASP A 457 -19.32 12.37 14.05
CA ASP A 457 -19.45 13.80 14.35
C ASP A 457 -19.47 14.17 15.86
N PRO A 458 -18.59 13.58 16.71
CA PRO A 458 -18.58 13.89 18.13
C PRO A 458 -18.19 15.34 18.42
N VAL A 459 -18.76 15.89 19.49
CA VAL A 459 -18.23 17.07 20.16
C VAL A 459 -17.01 16.63 20.96
N LEU A 460 -15.82 17.09 20.55
CA LEU A 460 -14.56 16.79 21.25
C LEU A 460 -14.36 17.76 22.43
N PRO A 461 -13.85 17.28 23.58
CA PRO A 461 -13.32 18.14 24.63
C PRO A 461 -12.26 19.12 24.08
N PRO A 462 -12.12 20.35 24.62
CA PRO A 462 -11.17 21.35 24.14
C PRO A 462 -9.72 20.82 24.05
N GLU A 463 -9.30 20.06 25.05
CA GLU A 463 -7.97 19.46 25.16
C GLU A 463 -7.71 18.34 24.14
N MET A 464 -8.77 17.81 23.50
CA MET A 464 -8.68 16.76 22.47
C MET A 464 -8.94 17.27 21.05
N GLN A 465 -9.05 18.58 20.83
CA GLN A 465 -9.23 19.16 19.48
C GLN A 465 -8.02 18.93 18.56
N TRP A 466 -6.84 18.63 19.10
CA TRP A 466 -5.62 18.34 18.33
C TRP A 466 -5.78 17.21 17.32
N VAL A 467 -6.72 16.27 17.54
CA VAL A 467 -6.95 15.13 16.63
C VAL A 467 -7.45 15.55 15.25
N ARG A 468 -8.02 16.77 15.12
CA ARG A 468 -8.46 17.36 13.84
C ARG A 468 -7.32 18.05 13.10
N ASP A 469 -6.30 18.52 13.81
CA ASP A 469 -5.10 19.12 13.21
C ASP A 469 -4.11 18.03 12.76
N ARG A 470 -3.73 18.09 11.49
CA ARG A 470 -2.85 17.08 10.86
C ARG A 470 -1.49 17.01 11.55
N ASP A 471 -0.86 18.16 11.80
CA ASP A 471 0.53 18.21 12.23
C ASP A 471 0.64 17.91 13.72
N ALA A 472 -0.34 18.33 14.53
CA ALA A 472 -0.46 17.94 15.93
C ALA A 472 -0.70 16.43 16.08
N PHE A 473 -1.60 15.86 15.27
CA PHE A 473 -1.85 14.41 15.28
C PHE A 473 -0.59 13.60 14.92
N ILE A 474 0.13 14.01 13.86
CA ILE A 474 1.37 13.34 13.45
C ILE A 474 2.45 13.46 14.53
N ARG A 475 2.60 14.63 15.17
CA ARG A 475 3.54 14.84 16.29
C ARG A 475 3.20 13.96 17.48
N HIS A 476 1.92 13.81 17.81
CA HIS A 476 1.47 12.91 18.86
C HIS A 476 1.84 11.45 18.55
N ALA A 477 1.41 10.94 17.38
CA ALA A 477 1.66 9.57 16.98
C ALA A 477 3.15 9.21 16.96
N LEU A 478 4.00 10.04 16.32
CA LEU A 478 5.44 9.78 16.25
C LEU A 478 6.15 10.00 17.60
N GLY A 479 5.64 10.90 18.44
CA GLY A 479 6.17 11.16 19.78
C GLY A 479 5.97 10.01 20.77
N LEU A 480 5.15 9.02 20.43
CA LEU A 480 4.88 7.81 21.22
C LEU A 480 5.74 6.60 20.84
N ILE A 481 6.43 6.62 19.70
CA ILE A 481 7.24 5.47 19.24
C ILE A 481 8.36 5.17 20.26
N GLY A 482 8.46 3.92 20.70
CA GLY A 482 9.51 3.46 21.63
C GLY A 482 9.36 3.91 23.08
N ARG A 483 8.12 4.21 23.52
CA ARG A 483 7.77 4.46 24.93
C ARG A 483 7.25 3.20 25.62
#